data_AF-A0A9D8HRT1-F1
#
_entry.id   AF-A0A9D8HRT1-F1
#
_cell.length_a   1.000
_cell.length_b   1.000
_cell.length_c   1.000
_cell.angle_alpha   90.00
_cell.angle_beta   90.00
_cell.angle_gamma   90.00
#
_symmetry.space_group_name_H-M   'P 1'
#
loop_
_entity.id
_entity.type
_entity.pdbx_description
1 polymer ?
#
loop_
_entity_poly.entity_id
_entity_poly.type
_entity_poly.pdbx_seq_one_letter_code
_entity_poly.pdbx_strand_id
1 'polypeptide(L)'
;MAKFSKKAKITIFLLLAILLILLIAFFSYWAFVSSAIKDFASLEPSKMELEGNFINLAGTDIYYIEKKAGPAGKGLEKDAKNIILVHGLGGGTFTFRKNTDALADAGFNVYAIDLKGFGYSERLAKSDYSHEKQ
;
A
#
# COMPACT_ATOMS: atom_id res chain seq x y z
N MET A 1 -28.09 21.62 45.27
CA MET A 1 -27.87 21.30 43.84
C MET A 1 -28.20 22.52 42.99
N ALA A 2 -27.22 23.11 42.30
CA ALA A 2 -27.47 24.26 41.43
C ALA A 2 -28.31 23.85 40.21
N LYS A 3 -29.44 24.52 39.96
CA LYS A 3 -30.29 24.27 38.78
C LYS A 3 -29.68 24.97 37.57
N PHE A 4 -29.35 24.21 36.52
CA PHE A 4 -28.92 24.76 35.24
C PHE A 4 -30.00 25.66 34.61
N SER A 5 -29.58 26.77 34.01
CA SER A 5 -30.46 27.65 33.23
C SER A 5 -30.98 26.94 31.97
N LYS A 6 -32.11 27.41 31.42
CA LYS A 6 -32.68 26.86 30.17
C LYS A 6 -31.67 26.90 29.02
N LYS A 7 -30.88 27.97 28.91
CA LYS A 7 -29.81 28.11 27.90
C LYS A 7 -28.73 27.05 28.09
N ALA A 8 -28.23 26.85 29.33
CA ALA A 8 -27.22 25.85 29.63
C ALA A 8 -27.68 24.42 29.29
N LYS A 9 -28.94 24.08 29.57
CA LYS A 9 -29.52 22.77 29.21
C LYS A 9 -29.56 22.55 27.69
N ILE A 10 -29.94 23.58 26.92
CA ILE A 10 -29.96 23.51 25.45
C ILE A 10 -28.54 23.34 24.89
N THR A 11 -27.56 24.11 25.39
CA THR A 11 -26.17 23.99 24.97
C THR A 11 -25.61 22.60 25.25
N ILE A 12 -25.83 22.05 26.46
CA ILE A 12 -25.40 20.69 26.81
C ILE A 12 -26.03 19.66 25.87
N PHE A 13 -27.33 19.77 25.60
CA PHE A 13 -28.02 18.88 24.67
C PHE A 13 -27.41 18.93 23.27
N LEU A 14 -27.13 20.12 22.73
CA LEU A 14 -26.51 20.28 21.41
C LEU A 14 -25.09 19.68 21.38
N LEU A 15 -24.29 19.88 22.43
CA LEU A 15 -22.95 19.29 22.52
C LEU A 15 -23.01 17.76 22.57
N LEU A 16 -23.95 17.18 23.32
CA LEU A 16 -24.16 15.74 23.36
C LEU A 16 -24.64 15.20 22.02
N ALA A 17 -25.52 15.92 21.31
CA ALA A 17 -25.97 15.54 19.98
C ALA A 17 -24.82 15.57 18.96
N ILE A 18 -23.98 16.61 18.98
CA ILE A 18 -22.79 16.71 18.13
C ILE A 18 -21.82 15.59 18.46
N LEU A 19 -21.53 15.34 19.74
CA LEU A 19 -20.66 14.24 20.17
C LEU A 19 -21.19 12.89 19.68
N LEU A 20 -22.50 12.65 19.81
CA LEU A 20 -23.12 11.42 19.33
C LEU A 20 -22.97 11.27 17.81
N ILE A 21 -23.17 12.33 17.03
CA ILE A 21 -22.96 12.32 15.58
C ILE A 21 -21.50 12.00 15.23
N LEU A 22 -20.54 12.64 15.93
CA LEU A 22 -19.12 12.39 15.72
C LEU A 22 -18.73 10.95 16.07
N LEU A 23 -19.29 10.40 17.14
CA LEU A 23 -19.08 9.00 17.53
C LEU A 23 -19.64 8.05 16.48
N ILE A 24 -20.86 8.28 16.00
CA ILE A 24 -21.47 7.47 14.93
C ILE A 24 -20.57 7.53 13.68
N ALA A 25 -20.15 8.73 13.25
CA ALA A 25 -19.27 8.88 12.10
C ALA A 25 -17.93 8.16 12.29
N PHE A 26 -17.32 8.26 13.47
CA PHE A 26 -16.09 7.57 13.80
C PHE A 26 -16.23 6.05 13.72
N PHE A 27 -17.27 5.47 14.36
CA PHE A 27 -17.48 4.02 14.34
C PHE A 27 -17.86 3.51 12.95
N SER A 28 -18.64 4.27 12.17
CA SER A 28 -18.93 3.94 10.78
C SER A 28 -17.68 3.95 9.91
N TYR A 29 -16.83 4.98 10.04
CA TYR A 29 -15.55 5.06 9.34
C TYR A 29 -14.61 3.92 9.75
N TRP A 30 -14.51 3.63 11.05
CA TRP A 30 -13.69 2.54 11.57
C TRP A 30 -14.14 1.18 11.04
N ALA A 31 -15.45 0.92 11.00
CA ALA A 31 -16.01 -0.32 10.45
C ALA A 31 -15.69 -0.46 8.95
N PHE A 32 -15.85 0.61 8.18
CA PHE A 32 -15.49 0.64 6.76
C PHE A 32 -14.00 0.34 6.54
N VAL A 33 -13.11 1.07 7.23
CA VAL A 33 -11.65 0.88 7.13
C VAL A 33 -11.26 -0.53 7.56
N SER A 34 -11.82 -1.03 8.65
CA SER A 34 -11.54 -2.39 9.14
C SER A 34 -11.97 -3.46 8.13
N SER A 35 -13.09 -3.27 7.44
CA SER A 35 -13.53 -4.16 6.36
C SER A 35 -12.56 -4.12 5.20
N ALA A 36 -12.23 -2.92 4.71
CA ALA A 36 -11.30 -2.75 3.59
C ALA A 36 -9.91 -3.35 3.87
N ILE A 37 -9.41 -3.21 5.10
CA ILE A 37 -8.14 -3.82 5.52
C ILE A 37 -8.23 -5.35 5.50
N LYS A 38 -9.33 -5.92 6.01
CA LYS A 38 -9.51 -7.39 6.01
C LYS A 38 -9.60 -7.93 4.59
N ASP A 39 -10.38 -7.28 3.74
CA ASP A 39 -10.55 -7.67 2.34
C ASP A 39 -9.18 -7.66 1.65
N PHE A 40 -8.42 -6.57 1.79
CA PHE A 40 -7.08 -6.46 1.24
C PHE A 40 -6.10 -7.50 1.81
N ALA A 41 -6.11 -7.72 3.12
CA ALA A 41 -5.23 -8.69 3.78
C ALA A 41 -5.56 -10.15 3.40
N SER A 42 -6.79 -10.41 2.95
CA SER A 42 -7.26 -11.72 2.50
C SER A 42 -7.08 -11.95 0.99
N LEU A 43 -6.58 -10.96 0.25
CA LEU A 43 -6.28 -11.13 -1.16
C LEU A 43 -5.23 -12.22 -1.34
N GLU A 44 -5.52 -13.17 -2.22
CA GLU A 44 -4.54 -14.13 -2.71
C GLU A 44 -3.94 -13.59 -4.02
N PRO A 45 -2.67 -13.13 -4.02
CA PRO A 45 -2.08 -12.51 -5.21
C PRO A 45 -2.04 -13.42 -6.44
N SER A 46 -1.99 -14.73 -6.24
CA SER A 46 -2.04 -15.75 -7.30
C SER A 46 -3.36 -15.78 -8.07
N LYS A 47 -4.44 -15.21 -7.53
CA LYS A 47 -5.77 -15.15 -8.17
C LYS A 47 -6.06 -13.80 -8.84
N MET A 48 -5.12 -12.85 -8.78
CA MET A 48 -5.26 -11.53 -9.36
C MET A 48 -4.51 -11.44 -10.69
N GLU A 49 -5.07 -10.72 -11.66
CA GLU A 49 -4.35 -10.32 -12.86
C GLU A 49 -3.40 -9.16 -12.49
N LEU A 50 -2.18 -9.50 -12.08
CA LEU A 50 -1.14 -8.55 -11.72
C LEU A 50 -0.21 -8.32 -12.92
N GLU A 51 0.26 -7.09 -13.08
CA GLU A 51 1.25 -6.73 -14.12
C GLU A 51 2.62 -7.38 -13.86
N GLY A 52 2.97 -7.54 -12.58
CA GLY A 52 4.27 -8.02 -12.14
C GLY A 52 4.34 -9.53 -11.96
N ASN A 53 5.49 -9.96 -11.48
CA ASN A 53 5.83 -11.35 -11.22
C ASN A 53 6.21 -11.54 -9.75
N PHE A 54 6.33 -12.81 -9.35
CA PHE A 54 6.82 -13.20 -8.04
C PHE A 54 8.19 -13.87 -8.15
N ILE A 55 9.03 -13.66 -7.13
CA ILE A 55 10.27 -14.40 -6.94
C ILE A 55 10.38 -14.81 -5.47
N ASN A 56 10.73 -16.08 -5.22
CA ASN A 56 11.01 -16.53 -3.87
C ASN A 56 12.43 -16.10 -3.46
N LEU A 57 12.54 -15.22 -2.46
CA LEU A 57 13.81 -14.74 -1.93
C LEU A 57 13.87 -15.03 -0.44
N ALA A 58 14.87 -15.80 -0.03
CA ALA A 58 15.07 -16.20 1.37
C ALA A 58 13.81 -16.82 2.03
N GLY A 59 13.03 -17.60 1.26
CA GLY A 59 11.80 -18.23 1.74
C GLY A 59 10.61 -17.29 1.89
N THR A 60 10.64 -16.13 1.25
CA THR A 60 9.50 -15.19 1.16
C THR A 60 9.20 -14.90 -0.30
N ASP A 61 7.93 -14.94 -0.69
CA ASP A 61 7.52 -14.53 -2.04
C ASP A 61 7.50 -13.00 -2.16
N ILE A 62 8.33 -12.46 -3.05
CA ILE A 62 8.48 -11.04 -3.32
C ILE A 62 7.86 -10.71 -4.67
N TYR A 63 6.92 -9.77 -4.67
CA TYR A 63 6.31 -9.23 -5.87
C TYR A 63 7.18 -8.12 -6.48
N TYR A 64 7.30 -8.11 -7.80
CA TYR A 64 8.01 -7.06 -8.54
C TYR A 64 7.43 -6.85 -9.93
N ILE A 65 7.57 -5.62 -10.44
CA ILE A 65 7.30 -5.28 -11.84
C ILE A 65 8.64 -5.15 -12.56
N GLU A 66 8.73 -5.77 -13.73
CA GLU A 66 9.89 -5.67 -14.61
C GLU A 66 9.52 -4.92 -15.90
N LYS A 67 10.36 -3.96 -16.30
CA LYS A 67 10.35 -3.35 -17.63
C LYS A 67 11.74 -3.45 -18.23
N LYS A 68 11.84 -4.00 -19.43
CA LYS A 68 13.11 -4.11 -20.15
C LYS A 68 13.45 -2.80 -20.85
N ALA A 69 14.74 -2.55 -21.02
CA ALA A 69 15.25 -1.38 -21.71
C ALA A 69 14.77 -1.28 -23.16
N GLY A 70 14.42 -0.06 -23.56
CA GLY A 70 14.01 0.30 -24.91
C GLY A 70 12.54 0.71 -24.97
N PRO A 71 12.15 1.51 -25.99
CA PRO A 71 10.76 1.84 -26.23
C PRO A 71 9.92 0.57 -26.43
N ALA A 72 8.69 0.56 -25.93
CA ALA A 72 7.75 -0.53 -26.20
C ALA A 72 7.71 -0.87 -27.70
N GLY A 73 8.25 -2.05 -28.07
CA GLY A 73 8.30 -2.53 -29.45
C GLY A 73 9.60 -2.30 -30.22
N LYS A 74 10.66 -1.74 -29.63
CA LYS A 74 12.01 -1.71 -30.21
C LYS A 74 12.94 -2.56 -29.36
N GLY A 75 13.53 -3.58 -29.99
CA GLY A 75 14.18 -4.71 -29.33
C GLY A 75 15.22 -4.37 -28.26
N LEU A 76 15.41 -5.35 -27.38
CA LEU A 76 16.26 -5.33 -26.18
C LEU A 76 17.66 -4.75 -26.43
N GLU A 77 18.05 -3.76 -25.63
CA GLU A 77 19.47 -3.40 -25.50
C GLU A 77 20.20 -4.47 -24.69
N LYS A 78 21.11 -5.19 -25.36
CA LYS A 78 21.82 -6.35 -24.80
C LYS A 78 22.72 -6.00 -23.59
N ASP A 79 23.10 -4.73 -23.47
CA ASP A 79 24.02 -4.21 -22.44
C ASP A 79 23.34 -3.18 -21.51
N ALA A 80 22.01 -3.15 -21.48
CA ALA A 80 21.26 -2.23 -20.64
C ALA A 80 21.56 -2.44 -19.14
N LYS A 81 21.80 -1.33 -18.43
CA LYS A 81 22.03 -1.35 -16.98
C LYS A 81 20.73 -1.61 -16.22
N ASN A 82 20.85 -2.31 -15.10
CA ASN A 82 19.72 -2.60 -14.23
C ASN A 82 19.52 -1.48 -13.19
N ILE A 83 18.27 -1.09 -12.96
CA ILE A 83 17.83 -0.21 -11.88
C ILE A 83 16.81 -0.96 -11.04
N ILE A 84 17.02 -1.00 -9.74
CA ILE A 84 16.04 -1.52 -8.77
C ILE A 84 15.43 -0.33 -8.03
N LEU A 85 14.11 -0.22 -8.06
CA LEU A 85 13.34 0.80 -7.37
C LEU A 85 12.75 0.21 -6.09
N VAL A 86 13.20 0.75 -4.96
CA VAL A 86 12.81 0.31 -3.62
C VAL A 86 12.01 1.42 -2.94
N HIS A 87 10.80 1.11 -2.49
CA HIS A 87 9.93 2.09 -1.84
C HIS A 87 10.21 2.21 -0.33
N GLY A 88 9.60 3.20 0.32
CA GLY A 88 9.60 3.36 1.78
C GLY A 88 8.24 3.03 2.42
N LEU A 89 8.03 3.49 3.66
CA LEU A 89 6.77 3.31 4.39
C LEU A 89 5.56 3.84 3.60
N GLY A 90 4.51 3.02 3.49
CA GLY A 90 3.28 3.37 2.76
C GLY A 90 3.40 3.32 1.23
N GLY A 91 4.55 2.93 0.71
CA GLY A 91 4.78 2.73 -0.72
C GLY A 91 4.62 1.28 -1.18
N GLY A 92 4.85 1.09 -2.46
CA GLY A 92 4.87 -0.19 -3.16
C GLY A 92 5.35 0.00 -4.61
N THR A 93 5.28 -1.03 -5.42
CA THR A 93 5.49 -0.99 -6.88
C THR A 93 4.68 0.13 -7.55
N PHE A 94 3.45 0.37 -7.09
CA PHE A 94 2.59 1.45 -7.58
C PHE A 94 3.17 2.87 -7.42
N THR A 95 4.04 3.08 -6.42
CA THR A 95 4.75 4.35 -6.21
C THR A 95 5.55 4.73 -7.45
N PHE A 96 6.12 3.74 -8.14
CA PHE A 96 7.02 3.94 -9.27
C PHE A 96 6.37 3.82 -10.64
N ARG A 97 5.04 3.63 -10.74
CA ARG A 97 4.34 3.35 -12.01
C ARG A 97 4.64 4.32 -13.17
N LYS A 98 5.02 5.57 -12.87
CA LYS A 98 5.42 6.56 -13.89
C LYS A 98 6.94 6.63 -14.12
N ASN A 99 7.73 6.17 -13.17
CA ASN A 99 9.19 6.12 -13.24
C ASN A 99 9.65 4.90 -14.02
N THR A 100 8.99 3.75 -13.83
CA THR A 100 9.40 2.48 -14.44
C THR A 100 9.45 2.57 -15.96
N ASP A 101 8.37 3.06 -16.58
CA ASP A 101 8.31 3.22 -18.04
C ASP A 101 9.30 4.28 -18.54
N ALA A 102 9.38 5.43 -17.86
CA ALA A 102 10.30 6.51 -18.26
C ALA A 102 11.78 6.11 -18.20
N LEU A 103 12.16 5.27 -17.23
CA LEU A 103 13.53 4.75 -17.11
C LEU A 103 13.78 3.62 -18.12
N ALA A 104 12.78 2.79 -18.41
CA ALA A 104 12.88 1.77 -19.45
C ALA A 104 13.08 2.39 -20.84
N ASP A 105 12.29 3.41 -21.17
CA ASP A 105 12.42 4.20 -22.40
C ASP A 105 13.78 4.91 -22.51
N ALA A 106 14.42 5.20 -21.37
CA ALA A 106 15.76 5.77 -21.30
C ALA A 106 16.90 4.74 -21.42
N GLY A 107 16.59 3.45 -21.66
CA GLY A 107 17.57 2.39 -21.91
C GLY A 107 17.98 1.59 -20.67
N PHE A 108 17.19 1.60 -19.59
CA PHE A 108 17.45 0.80 -18.39
C PHE A 108 16.52 -0.41 -18.29
N ASN A 109 17.03 -1.53 -17.78
CA ASN A 109 16.15 -2.58 -17.27
C ASN A 109 15.71 -2.17 -15.86
N VAL A 110 14.41 -2.06 -15.63
CA VAL A 110 13.87 -1.51 -14.39
C VAL A 110 13.07 -2.56 -13.65
N TYR A 111 13.35 -2.68 -12.35
CA TYR A 111 12.70 -3.60 -11.43
C TYR A 111 12.13 -2.79 -10.27
N ALA A 112 10.80 -2.65 -10.19
CA ALA A 112 10.15 -2.08 -9.02
C ALA A 112 9.70 -3.22 -8.10
N ILE A 113 10.09 -3.21 -6.84
CA ILE A 113 9.78 -4.30 -5.89
C ILE A 113 8.78 -3.83 -4.83
N ASP A 114 7.95 -4.76 -4.35
CA ASP A 114 7.26 -4.62 -3.07
C ASP A 114 8.14 -5.24 -2.00
N LEU A 115 8.51 -4.48 -0.97
CA LEU A 115 9.29 -4.99 0.14
C LEU A 115 8.53 -6.09 0.88
N LYS A 116 9.28 -6.99 1.55
CA LYS A 116 8.71 -8.03 2.40
C LYS A 116 7.62 -7.47 3.34
N GLY A 117 6.41 -8.03 3.25
CA GLY A 117 5.21 -7.59 4.00
C GLY A 117 4.44 -6.41 3.43
N PHE A 118 4.92 -5.78 2.36
CA PHE A 118 4.27 -4.66 1.67
C PHE A 118 3.62 -5.10 0.35
N GLY A 119 2.66 -4.30 -0.12
CA GLY A 119 1.97 -4.51 -1.40
C GLY A 119 1.48 -5.95 -1.58
N TYR A 120 1.91 -6.60 -2.65
CA TYR A 120 1.56 -8.00 -2.95
C TYR A 120 2.60 -9.01 -2.47
N SER A 121 3.75 -8.57 -1.92
CA SER A 121 4.72 -9.46 -1.30
C SER A 121 4.14 -10.15 -0.06
N GLU A 122 4.63 -11.35 0.20
CA GLU A 122 4.13 -12.22 1.25
C GLU A 122 4.26 -11.57 2.65
N ARG A 123 3.23 -11.80 3.48
CA ARG A 123 3.16 -11.35 4.87
C ARG A 123 3.32 -12.53 5.80
N LEU A 124 4.56 -12.78 6.23
CA LEU A 124 4.86 -13.82 7.18
C LEU A 124 4.59 -13.34 8.61
N ALA A 125 3.71 -14.05 9.33
CA ALA A 125 3.47 -13.81 10.74
C ALA A 125 4.76 -14.06 11.54
N LYS A 126 5.09 -13.14 12.47
CA LYS A 126 6.29 -13.20 13.33
C LYS A 126 7.62 -13.15 12.57
N SER A 127 7.64 -12.62 11.34
CA SER A 127 8.90 -12.37 10.63
C SER A 127 9.63 -11.14 11.18
N ASP A 128 10.95 -11.11 10.98
CA ASP A 128 11.76 -9.91 11.21
C ASP A 128 11.63 -8.97 10.00
N TYR A 129 11.23 -7.72 10.27
CA TYR A 129 11.04 -6.64 9.30
C TYR A 129 12.00 -5.46 9.54
N SER A 130 13.07 -5.67 10.32
CA SER A 130 14.18 -4.71 10.40
C SER A 130 14.84 -4.51 9.04
N HIS A 131 15.48 -3.36 8.83
CA HIS A 131 16.15 -3.06 7.56
C HIS A 131 17.24 -4.06 7.19
N GLU A 132 17.89 -4.72 8.16
CA GLU A 132 18.88 -5.76 7.90
C GLU A 132 18.28 -7.08 7.38
N LYS A 133 16.97 -7.28 7.59
CA LYS A 133 16.23 -8.50 7.22
C LYS A 133 15.22 -8.30 6.10
N GLN A 134 15.20 -7.09 5.52
CA GLN A 134 14.51 -6.81 4.26
C GLN A 134 15.43 -7.05 3.07
#